data_AF-A0A3C0GLS0-F1
#
_entry.id   AF-A0A3C0GLS0-F1
#
_cell.length_a   1.000
_cell.length_b   1.000
_cell.length_c   1.000
_cell.angle_alpha   90.00
_cell.angle_beta   90.00
_cell.angle_gamma   90.00
#
_symmetry.space_group_name_H-M   'P 1'
#
loop_
_entity.id
_entity.type
_entity.pdbx_description
1 polymer ?
#
loop_
_entity_poly.entity_id
_entity_poly.type
_entity_poly.pdbx_seq_one_letter_code
_entity_poly.pdbx_strand_id
1 'polypeptide(L)'
;DELINARLKHFENGNNINEEHVFYDRGLPDVIAYMNYFGQSPEPRYADLCSKNRYDEVLILPPWKEIYVQDNERMENFEQACGIHEQLENTYIQLGYKPVEVPFGTIENRLQFVIDHINGASE
;
A
#
# COMPACT_ATOMS: atom_id res chain seq x y z
N ASP A 1 -9.24 -14.32 8.33
CA ASP A 1 -10.16 -13.64 7.38
C ASP A 1 -10.58 -12.23 7.72
N GLU A 2 -10.79 -11.89 9.00
CA GLU A 2 -11.41 -10.60 9.37
C GLU A 2 -10.75 -9.39 8.68
N LEU A 3 -9.41 -9.36 8.64
CA LEU A 3 -8.66 -8.26 8.05
C LEU A 3 -8.84 -8.15 6.52
N ILE A 4 -8.75 -9.25 5.76
CA ILE A 4 -8.92 -9.20 4.30
C ILE A 4 -10.36 -8.81 3.93
N ASN A 5 -11.35 -9.26 4.69
CA ASN A 5 -12.74 -8.90 4.48
C ASN A 5 -13.00 -7.41 4.80
N ALA A 6 -12.35 -6.87 5.82
CA ALA A 6 -12.40 -5.44 6.12
C ALA A 6 -11.79 -4.61 4.96
N ARG A 7 -10.64 -5.04 4.41
CA ARG A 7 -10.02 -4.39 3.25
C ARG A 7 -10.86 -4.50 1.98
N LEU A 8 -11.50 -5.65 1.75
CA LEU A 8 -12.45 -5.83 0.64
C LEU A 8 -13.63 -4.86 0.77
N LYS A 9 -14.23 -4.76 1.95
CA LYS A 9 -15.33 -3.82 2.19
C LYS A 9 -14.89 -2.37 1.98
N HIS A 10 -13.67 -2.00 2.37
CA HIS A 10 -13.12 -0.67 2.09
C HIS A 10 -13.03 -0.42 0.57
N PHE A 11 -12.52 -1.39 -0.20
CA PHE A 11 -12.47 -1.32 -1.66
C PHE A 11 -13.87 -1.11 -2.26
N GLU A 12 -14.83 -1.95 -1.89
CA GLU A 12 -16.23 -1.90 -2.34
C GLU A 12 -16.91 -0.57 -2.00
N ASN A 13 -16.62 0.00 -0.82
CA ASN A 13 -17.15 1.32 -0.45
C ASN A 13 -16.65 2.41 -1.40
N GLY A 14 -15.39 2.35 -1.84
CA GLY A 14 -14.84 3.31 -2.79
C GLY A 14 -15.50 3.26 -4.17
N ASN A 15 -16.02 2.11 -4.60
CA ASN A 15 -16.82 1.99 -5.83
C ASN A 15 -18.14 2.78 -5.79
N ASN A 16 -18.58 3.19 -4.60
CA ASN A 16 -19.79 4.01 -4.42
C ASN A 16 -19.47 5.51 -4.31
N ILE A 17 -18.18 5.91 -4.41
CA ILE A 17 -17.75 7.30 -4.40
C ILE A 17 -17.71 7.80 -5.84
N ASN A 18 -18.43 8.88 -6.13
CA ASN A 18 -18.49 9.49 -7.45
C ASN A 18 -17.49 10.65 -7.56
N GLU A 19 -16.21 10.34 -7.42
CA GLU A 19 -15.09 11.25 -7.58
C GLU A 19 -14.13 10.69 -8.63
N GLU A 20 -13.36 11.56 -9.29
CA GLU A 20 -12.38 11.15 -10.30
C GLU A 20 -11.24 10.30 -9.72
N HIS A 21 -10.82 10.62 -8.48
CA HIS A 21 -9.77 9.91 -7.76
C HIS A 21 -10.25 9.48 -6.38
N VAL A 22 -10.02 8.22 -6.04
CA VAL A 22 -10.31 7.65 -4.73
C VAL A 22 -9.01 7.10 -4.13
N PHE A 23 -8.60 7.64 -2.98
CA PHE A 23 -7.40 7.20 -2.28
C PHE A 23 -7.73 6.18 -1.19
N TYR A 24 -6.92 5.13 -1.11
CA TYR A 24 -7.01 4.10 -0.10
C TYR A 24 -5.76 4.11 0.77
N ASP A 25 -5.95 4.23 2.09
CA ASP A 25 -4.87 4.00 3.05
C ASP A 25 -4.76 2.49 3.31
N ARG A 26 -3.76 1.88 2.64
CA ARG A 26 -3.49 0.43 2.53
C ARG A 26 -4.50 -0.34 1.66
N GLY A 27 -4.00 -1.38 0.99
CA GLY A 27 -4.77 -2.20 0.06
C GLY A 27 -5.08 -3.62 0.55
N LEU A 28 -5.82 -4.39 -0.25
CA LEU A 28 -5.95 -5.84 -0.05
C LEU A 28 -4.59 -6.58 -0.06
N PRO A 29 -3.63 -6.26 -0.97
CA PRO A 29 -2.33 -6.93 -0.99
C PRO A 29 -1.52 -6.80 0.30
N ASP A 30 -1.72 -5.73 1.08
CA ASP A 30 -1.05 -5.54 2.37
C ASP A 30 -1.27 -6.75 3.29
N VAL A 31 -2.46 -7.36 3.29
CA VAL A 31 -2.74 -8.51 4.16
C VAL A 31 -1.81 -9.68 3.83
N ILE A 32 -1.58 -9.94 2.54
CA ILE A 32 -0.66 -10.98 2.08
C ILE A 32 0.78 -10.63 2.49
N ALA A 33 1.20 -9.38 2.28
CA ALA A 33 2.54 -8.92 2.63
C ALA A 33 2.84 -9.06 4.12
N TYR A 34 1.92 -8.64 4.99
CA TYR A 34 2.06 -8.75 6.44
C TYR A 34 2.08 -10.22 6.89
N MET A 35 1.23 -11.08 6.31
CA MET A 35 1.27 -12.51 6.59
C MET A 35 2.61 -13.13 6.22
N ASN A 36 3.11 -12.84 5.02
CA ASN A 36 4.43 -13.31 4.56
C ASN A 36 5.55 -12.84 5.50
N TYR A 37 5.54 -11.57 5.90
CA TYR A 37 6.53 -11.01 6.83
C TYR A 37 6.53 -11.73 8.18
N PHE A 38 5.35 -12.03 8.73
CA PHE A 38 5.23 -12.74 10.01
C PHE A 38 5.29 -14.28 9.90
N GLY A 39 5.66 -14.82 8.73
CA GLY A 39 5.78 -16.26 8.52
C GLY A 39 4.45 -17.01 8.52
N GLN A 40 3.34 -16.31 8.26
CA GLN A 40 2.01 -16.90 8.12
C GLN A 40 1.74 -17.18 6.64
N SER A 41 1.19 -18.35 6.33
CA SER A 41 0.85 -18.70 4.94
C SER A 41 -0.50 -18.08 4.55
N PRO A 42 -0.55 -17.16 3.58
CA PRO A 42 -1.81 -16.64 3.05
C PRO A 42 -2.57 -17.75 2.33
N GLU A 43 -3.90 -17.73 2.42
CA GLU A 43 -4.72 -18.67 1.68
C GLU A 43 -4.70 -18.35 0.18
N PRO A 44 -4.69 -19.35 -0.72
CA PRO A 44 -4.63 -19.11 -2.17
C PRO A 44 -5.72 -18.16 -2.69
N ARG A 45 -6.92 -18.20 -2.10
CA ARG A 45 -8.04 -17.32 -2.47
C ARG A 45 -7.76 -15.82 -2.23
N TYR A 46 -6.78 -15.46 -1.40
CA TYR A 46 -6.45 -14.05 -1.17
C TYR A 46 -5.85 -13.40 -2.41
N ALA A 47 -5.04 -14.15 -3.18
CA ALA A 47 -4.54 -13.68 -4.47
C ALA A 47 -5.68 -13.44 -5.46
N ASP A 48 -6.67 -14.33 -5.50
CA ASP A 48 -7.87 -14.17 -6.34
C ASP A 48 -8.68 -12.92 -5.95
N LEU A 49 -8.82 -12.66 -4.65
CA LEU A 49 -9.48 -11.45 -4.15
C LEU A 49 -8.73 -10.19 -4.58
N CYS A 50 -7.40 -10.18 -4.45
CA CYS A 50 -6.57 -9.05 -4.89
C CYS A 50 -6.65 -8.82 -6.40
N SER A 51 -6.68 -9.90 -7.20
CA SER A 51 -6.77 -9.80 -8.66
C SER A 51 -8.14 -9.31 -9.14
N LYS A 52 -9.23 -9.65 -8.43
CA LYS A 52 -10.59 -9.22 -8.77
C LYS A 52 -10.90 -7.79 -8.32
N ASN A 53 -10.22 -7.32 -7.28
CA ASN A 53 -10.42 -6.01 -6.66
C ASN A 53 -9.11 -5.22 -6.77
N ARG A 54 -8.71 -4.94 -8.01
CA ARG A 54 -7.41 -4.37 -8.34
C ARG A 54 -7.46 -2.84 -8.23
N TYR A 55 -6.39 -2.26 -7.70
CA TYR A 55 -6.18 -0.80 -7.72
C TYR A 55 -5.56 -0.38 -9.06
N ASP A 56 -5.80 0.86 -9.49
CA ASP A 56 -5.23 1.40 -10.72
C ASP A 56 -3.74 1.67 -10.55
N GLU A 57 -3.41 2.47 -9.52
CA GLU A 57 -2.05 2.91 -9.18
C GLU A 57 -1.69 2.49 -7.74
N VAL A 58 -0.39 2.24 -7.50
CA VAL A 58 0.13 1.89 -6.17
C VAL A 58 1.29 2.82 -5.85
N LEU A 59 1.09 3.69 -4.87
CA LEU A 59 2.14 4.56 -4.33
C LEU A 59 2.70 3.90 -3.07
N ILE A 60 4.02 3.71 -3.02
CA ILE A 60 4.70 3.11 -1.87
C ILE A 60 5.64 4.12 -1.22
N LEU A 61 5.62 4.19 0.11
CA LEU A 61 6.44 5.11 0.90
C LEU A 61 7.44 4.28 1.72
N PRO A 62 8.74 4.30 1.38
CA PRO A 62 9.76 3.61 2.14
C PRO A 62 9.89 4.13 3.58
N PRO A 63 10.33 3.29 4.53
CA PRO A 63 10.71 3.76 5.85
C PRO A 63 12.03 4.53 5.78
N TRP A 64 11.98 5.84 5.97
CA TRP A 64 13.18 6.68 6.03
C TRP A 64 13.63 6.89 7.47
N LYS A 65 14.88 6.52 7.76
CA LYS A 65 15.45 6.55 9.11
C LYS A 65 15.44 7.96 9.71
N GLU A 66 15.62 8.96 8.87
CA GLU A 66 15.70 10.39 9.21
C GLU A 66 14.43 10.93 9.84
N ILE A 67 13.27 10.37 9.49
CA ILE A 67 11.95 10.78 9.99
C ILE A 67 11.21 9.63 10.67
N TYR A 68 11.88 8.50 10.90
CA TYR A 68 11.28 7.35 11.56
C TYR A 68 11.17 7.62 13.05
N VAL A 69 9.93 7.61 13.53
CA VAL A 69 9.59 7.73 14.94
C VAL A 69 8.59 6.63 15.26
N GLN A 70 8.83 5.93 16.37
CA GLN A 70 7.83 5.03 16.93
C GLN A 70 6.79 5.87 17.67
N ASP A 71 5.53 5.62 17.36
CA ASP A 71 4.39 6.28 17.99
C ASP A 71 3.30 5.25 18.25
N ASN A 72 2.11 5.69 18.67
CA ASN A 72 1.01 4.79 18.99
C ASN A 72 0.47 4.02 17.76
N GLU A 73 0.74 4.49 16.55
CA GLU A 73 0.33 3.87 15.29
C GLU A 73 1.43 2.97 14.71
N ARG A 74 2.71 3.26 15.02
CA ARG A 74 3.89 2.52 14.56
C ARG A 74 4.58 1.81 15.71
N MET A 75 4.13 0.59 15.98
CA MET A 75 4.66 -0.25 17.04
C MET A 75 5.97 -0.96 16.66
N GLU A 76 6.19 -1.19 15.37
CA GLU A 76 7.40 -1.83 14.86
C GLU A 76 8.65 -0.98 15.09
N ASN A 77 9.82 -1.59 15.16
CA ASN A 77 11.08 -0.87 15.10
C ASN A 77 11.48 -0.61 13.62
N PHE A 78 12.50 0.21 13.41
CA PHE A 78 12.94 0.59 12.06
C PHE A 78 13.31 -0.62 11.18
N GLU A 79 14.03 -1.61 11.73
CA GLU A 79 14.41 -2.82 10.99
C GLU A 79 13.19 -3.63 10.57
N GLN A 80 12.20 -3.73 11.46
CA GLN A 80 10.93 -4.39 11.15
C GLN A 80 10.15 -3.63 10.09
N ALA A 81 10.14 -2.29 10.14
CA ALA A 81 9.50 -1.47 9.11
C ALA A 81 10.16 -1.67 7.73
N CYS A 82 11.49 -1.76 7.67
CA CYS A 82 12.21 -2.10 6.43
C CYS A 82 11.81 -3.48 5.90
N GLY A 83 11.76 -4.49 6.76
CA GLY A 83 11.37 -5.85 6.35
C GLY A 83 9.91 -5.95 5.89
N ILE A 84 9.00 -5.22 6.53
CA ILE A 84 7.59 -5.11 6.09
C ILE A 84 7.52 -4.42 4.72
N HIS A 85 8.29 -3.34 4.53
CA HIS A 85 8.32 -2.62 3.26
C HIS A 85 8.80 -3.51 2.11
N GLU A 86 9.85 -4.30 2.32
CA GLU A 86 10.33 -5.28 1.33
C GLU A 86 9.24 -6.31 0.99
N GLN A 87 8.49 -6.79 1.98
CA GLN A 87 7.38 -7.72 1.74
C GLN A 87 6.20 -7.06 1.01
N LEU A 88 5.91 -5.79 1.29
CA LEU A 88 4.91 -5.02 0.57
C LEU A 88 5.29 -4.90 -0.90
N GLU A 89 6.47 -4.37 -1.20
CA GLU A 89 6.96 -4.19 -2.57
C GLU A 89 6.93 -5.51 -3.35
N ASN A 90 7.50 -6.58 -2.78
CA ASN A 90 7.51 -7.91 -3.40
C ASN A 90 6.11 -8.45 -3.66
N THR A 91 5.19 -8.32 -2.70
CA THR A 91 3.81 -8.81 -2.83
C THR A 91 3.06 -8.07 -3.93
N TYR A 92 3.18 -6.75 -3.98
CA TYR A 92 2.55 -5.96 -5.04
C TYR A 92 3.13 -6.32 -6.43
N ILE A 93 4.46 -6.46 -6.55
CA ILE A 93 5.10 -6.90 -7.80
C ILE A 93 4.61 -8.28 -8.24
N GLN A 94 4.54 -9.25 -7.32
CA GLN A 94 4.06 -10.62 -7.61
C GLN A 94 2.60 -10.65 -8.07
N LEU A 95 1.77 -9.73 -7.59
CA LEU A 95 0.37 -9.57 -8.02
C LEU A 95 0.23 -8.74 -9.31
N GLY A 96 1.35 -8.40 -9.97
CA GLY A 96 1.34 -7.71 -11.26
C GLY A 96 1.16 -6.19 -11.16
N TYR A 97 1.44 -5.59 -10.01
CA TYR A 97 1.54 -4.13 -9.88
C TYR A 97 2.96 -3.65 -10.21
N LYS A 98 3.07 -2.34 -10.45
CA LYS A 98 4.34 -1.62 -10.53
C LYS A 98 4.31 -0.51 -9.49
N PRO A 99 4.65 -0.80 -8.22
CA PRO A 99 4.64 0.21 -7.17
C PRO A 99 5.52 1.40 -7.56
N VAL A 100 5.00 2.59 -7.36
CA VAL A 100 5.71 3.85 -7.59
C VAL A 100 6.18 4.37 -6.25
N GLU A 101 7.49 4.40 -6.07
CA GLU A 101 8.10 4.95 -4.86
C GLU A 101 7.89 6.46 -4.82
N VAL A 102 7.27 6.95 -3.74
CA VAL A 102 7.20 8.38 -3.46
C VAL A 102 8.56 8.83 -2.91
N PRO A 103 9.22 9.84 -3.49
CA PRO A 103 10.56 10.23 -3.10
C PRO A 103 10.60 10.80 -1.68
N PHE A 104 11.76 10.64 -1.01
CA PHE A 104 11.99 11.31 0.27
C PHE A 104 11.97 12.84 0.12
N GLY A 105 11.43 13.53 1.11
CA GLY A 105 11.41 14.99 1.11
C GLY A 105 10.42 15.55 2.13
N THR A 106 10.12 16.83 2.00
CA THR A 106 9.09 17.48 2.82
C THR A 106 7.70 16.92 2.49
N ILE A 107 6.70 17.29 3.30
CA ILE A 107 5.31 16.90 3.04
C ILE A 107 4.85 17.51 1.70
N GLU A 108 5.20 18.76 1.45
CA GLU A 108 4.83 19.51 0.24
C GLU A 108 5.40 18.86 -1.02
N ASN A 109 6.67 18.46 -1.00
CA ASN A 109 7.31 17.81 -2.15
C ASN A 109 6.68 16.45 -2.46
N ARG A 110 6.37 15.67 -1.42
CA ARG A 110 5.71 14.36 -1.58
C ARG A 110 4.28 14.51 -2.09
N LEU A 111 3.55 15.48 -1.57
CA LEU A 111 2.21 15.81 -2.04
C LEU A 111 2.24 16.21 -3.52
N GLN A 112 3.16 17.09 -3.90
CA GLN A 112 3.29 17.52 -5.29
C GLN A 112 3.61 16.34 -6.22
N PHE A 113 4.55 15.47 -5.83
CA PHE A 113 4.86 14.25 -6.59
C PHE A 113 3.62 13.37 -6.81
N VAL A 114 2.81 13.15 -5.76
CA VAL A 114 1.59 12.34 -5.86
C VAL A 114 0.58 12.99 -6.80
N ILE A 115 0.37 14.30 -6.69
CA ILE A 115 -0.53 15.06 -7.57
C ILE A 115 -0.08 14.99 -9.03
N ASP A 116 1.22 15.16 -9.29
CA ASP A 116 1.77 15.13 -10.64
C ASP A 116 1.67 13.72 -11.25
N HIS A 117 1.87 12.67 -10.43
CA HIS A 117 1.75 11.27 -10.87
C HIS A 117 0.32 10.92 -11.28
N ILE A 118 -0.68 11.23 -10.43
CA ILE A 118 -2.08 10.83 -10.69
C ILE A 118 -2.74 11.64 -11.80
N ASN A 119 -2.36 12.91 -11.99
CA ASN A 119 -2.90 13.75 -13.06
C ASN A 119 -2.26 13.43 -14.43
N GLY A 120 -1.28 12.52 -14.46
CA GLY A 120 -0.45 12.24 -15.63
C GLY A 120 0.31 13.50 -16.01
N ALA A 121 1.49 13.69 -15.41
CA ALA A 121 2.41 14.81 -15.66
C ALA A 121 2.14 15.47 -17.01
N SER A 122 1.50 16.64 -16.96
CA SER A 122 1.34 17.48 -18.14
C SER A 122 2.74 17.86 -18.59
N GLU A 123 3.25 17.19 -19.62
CA GLU A 123 4.40 17.67 -20.39
C GLU A 123 4.09 19.04 -21.02
#